data_AF-K1UIS0-F1
#
_entry.id   AF-K1UIS0-F1
#
_cell.length_a   1.000
_cell.length_b   1.000
_cell.length_c   1.000
_cell.angle_alpha   90.00
_cell.angle_beta   90.00
_cell.angle_gamma   90.00
#
_symmetry.space_group_name_H-M   'P 1'
#
loop_
_entity.id
_entity.type
_entity.pdbx_description
1 polymer ?
#
loop_
_entity_poly.entity_id
_entity_poly.type
_entity_poly.pdbx_seq_one_letter_code
_entity_poly.pdbx_strand_id
1 'polypeptide(L)'
;MNFTEFVRNYHIQLNEQQMQAVQATEGPVLLLAVPGSGKTTVLVSRLGYMIYCLGITPESILTVTYTVAATNDMRRRFAGMFGEADAERLEFRTINGISQKVLQYFAYRTGKTPFQVADKEASAAVKQSFWK
;
A
#
# COMPACT_ATOMS: atom_id res chain seq x y z
N MET A 1 2.43 5.52 22.44
CA MET A 1 1.11 4.92 22.76
C MET A 1 1.26 3.41 22.75
N ASN A 2 0.71 2.69 23.72
CA ASN A 2 0.73 1.22 23.71
C ASN A 2 -0.42 0.64 22.85
N PHE A 3 -0.38 -0.67 22.56
CA PHE A 3 -1.38 -1.32 21.70
C PHE A 3 -2.81 -1.19 22.23
N THR A 4 -3.03 -1.33 23.54
CA THR A 4 -4.36 -1.24 24.16
C THR A 4 -4.94 0.18 24.05
N GLU A 5 -4.12 1.20 24.26
CA GLU A 5 -4.49 2.60 24.01
C GLU A 5 -4.82 2.85 22.54
N PHE A 6 -4.01 2.32 21.62
CA PHE A 6 -4.21 2.47 20.19
C PHE A 6 -5.57 1.92 19.74
N VAL A 7 -5.88 0.68 20.11
CA VAL A 7 -7.15 0.03 19.75
C VAL A 7 -8.34 0.81 20.30
N ARG A 8 -8.25 1.29 21.54
CA ARG A 8 -9.30 2.08 22.19
C ARG A 8 -9.47 3.46 21.56
N ASN A 9 -8.40 4.19 21.34
CA ASN A 9 -8.42 5.57 20.82
C ASN A 9 -9.02 5.62 19.40
N TYR A 10 -8.72 4.62 18.58
CA TYR A 10 -9.22 4.52 17.22
C TYR A 10 -10.44 3.58 17.08
N HIS A 11 -11.05 3.15 18.19
CA HIS A 11 -12.25 2.31 18.22
C HIS A 11 -12.15 1.05 17.34
N ILE A 12 -10.96 0.44 17.28
CA ILE A 12 -10.68 -0.71 16.43
C ILE A 12 -11.19 -1.97 17.14
N GLN A 13 -11.93 -2.82 16.43
CA GLN A 13 -12.40 -4.10 16.95
C GLN A 13 -11.66 -5.24 16.24
N LEU A 14 -10.88 -6.01 17.00
CA LEU A 14 -10.10 -7.14 16.51
C LEU A 14 -10.33 -8.35 17.40
N ASN A 15 -10.35 -9.55 16.82
CA ASN A 15 -10.20 -10.77 17.61
C ASN A 15 -8.72 -11.04 17.94
N GLU A 16 -8.44 -12.03 18.78
CA GLU A 16 -7.07 -12.33 19.23
C GLU A 16 -6.08 -12.58 18.09
N GLN A 17 -6.47 -13.36 17.07
CA GLN A 17 -5.62 -13.63 15.91
C GLN A 17 -5.33 -12.38 15.08
N GLN A 18 -6.32 -11.50 14.92
CA GLN A 18 -6.15 -10.23 14.23
C GLN A 18 -5.26 -9.27 15.03
N MET A 19 -5.37 -9.23 16.36
CA MET A 19 -4.47 -8.45 17.22
C MET A 19 -3.02 -8.92 17.09
N GLN A 20 -2.79 -10.24 17.05
CA GLN A 20 -1.47 -10.82 16.82
C GLN A 20 -0.94 -10.43 15.43
N ALA A 21 -1.77 -10.53 14.38
CA ALA A 21 -1.39 -10.17 13.02
C ALA A 21 -1.05 -8.67 12.84
N VAL A 22 -1.74 -7.78 13.57
CA VAL A 22 -1.44 -6.35 13.59
C VAL A 22 -0.09 -6.06 14.25
N GLN A 23 0.23 -6.75 15.34
CA GLN A 23 1.45 -6.51 16.11
C GLN A 23 2.69 -7.21 15.54
N ALA A 24 2.53 -8.28 14.76
CA ALA A 24 3.62 -9.04 14.13
C ALA A 24 4.32 -8.21 13.03
N THR A 25 5.14 -7.24 13.42
CA THR A 25 5.75 -6.22 12.55
C THR A 25 7.19 -6.51 12.17
N GLU A 26 7.86 -7.35 12.96
CA GLU A 26 9.24 -7.77 12.71
C GLU A 26 9.32 -8.97 11.78
N GLY A 27 10.21 -8.89 10.79
CA GLY A 27 10.46 -9.95 9.82
C GLY A 27 9.30 -10.21 8.84
N PRO A 28 9.44 -11.24 7.98
CA PRO A 28 8.41 -11.60 7.01
C PRO A 28 7.18 -12.22 7.68
N VAL A 29 5.98 -11.75 7.30
CA VAL A 29 4.70 -12.25 7.82
C VAL A 29 3.74 -12.59 6.68
N LEU A 30 3.12 -13.77 6.76
CA LEU A 30 2.09 -14.24 5.84
C LEU A 30 0.72 -14.29 6.55
N LEU A 31 -0.22 -13.46 6.12
CA LEU A 31 -1.59 -13.44 6.63
C LEU A 31 -2.53 -14.26 5.73
N LEU A 32 -2.83 -15.50 6.12
CA LEU A 32 -3.79 -16.36 5.44
C LEU A 32 -5.19 -16.16 6.02
N ALA A 33 -6.19 -15.87 5.16
CA ALA A 33 -7.56 -15.68 5.64
C ALA A 33 -8.63 -15.86 4.56
N VAL A 34 -9.77 -16.40 4.96
CA VAL A 34 -10.98 -16.57 4.11
C VAL A 34 -11.64 -15.23 3.77
N PRO A 35 -12.42 -15.12 2.68
CA PRO A 35 -13.24 -13.93 2.40
C PRO A 35 -14.09 -13.50 3.62
N GLY A 36 -14.26 -12.18 3.82
CA GLY A 36 -15.05 -11.66 4.94
C GLY A 36 -14.38 -11.62 6.33
N SER A 37 -13.23 -12.27 6.52
CA SER A 37 -12.52 -12.36 7.82
C SER A 37 -11.83 -11.07 8.31
N GLY A 38 -12.03 -9.93 7.63
CA GLY A 38 -11.43 -8.65 8.06
C GLY A 38 -9.95 -8.43 7.68
N LYS A 39 -9.42 -9.15 6.67
CA LYS A 39 -8.03 -8.96 6.18
C LYS A 39 -7.64 -7.49 5.97
N THR A 40 -8.49 -6.73 5.30
CA THR A 40 -8.22 -5.32 5.03
C THR A 40 -8.19 -4.49 6.31
N THR A 41 -9.08 -4.79 7.28
CA THR A 41 -9.07 -4.16 8.61
C THR A 41 -7.76 -4.42 9.35
N VAL A 42 -7.24 -5.66 9.29
CA VAL A 42 -5.94 -6.02 9.86
C VAL A 42 -4.82 -5.21 9.20
N LEU A 43 -4.77 -5.17 7.86
CA LEU A 43 -3.73 -4.44 7.14
C LEU A 43 -3.77 -2.94 7.45
N VAL A 44 -4.94 -2.32 7.45
CA VAL A 44 -5.09 -0.88 7.77
C VAL A 44 -4.72 -0.60 9.23
N SER A 45 -5.18 -1.44 10.16
CA SER A 45 -4.83 -1.30 11.59
C SER A 45 -3.34 -1.49 11.83
N ARG A 46 -2.69 -2.38 11.07
CA ARG A 46 -1.24 -2.58 11.11
C ARG A 46 -0.45 -1.35 10.66
N LEU A 47 -0.90 -0.66 9.60
CA LEU A 47 -0.29 0.61 9.18
C LEU A 47 -0.37 1.65 10.32
N GLY A 48 -1.53 1.80 10.94
CA GLY A 48 -1.70 2.71 12.08
C GLY A 48 -0.86 2.31 13.29
N TYR A 49 -0.78 1.01 13.59
CA TYR A 49 0.05 0.50 14.68
C TYR A 49 1.54 0.81 14.46
N MET A 50 2.04 0.57 13.25
CA MET A 50 3.43 0.91 12.87
C MET A 50 3.72 2.41 13.07
N ILE A 51 2.78 3.28 12.71
CA ILE A 51 2.97 4.73 12.83
C ILE A 51 2.87 5.19 14.28
N TYR A 52 1.76 4.90 14.97
CA TYR A 52 1.45 5.53 16.25
C TYR A 52 2.00 4.79 17.48
N CYS A 53 2.28 3.48 17.36
CA CYS A 53 2.86 2.70 18.46
C CYS A 53 4.36 2.49 18.28
N LEU A 54 4.81 2.20 17.06
CA LEU A 54 6.24 1.94 16.78
C LEU A 54 6.99 3.19 16.32
N GLY A 55 6.31 4.30 16.01
CA GLY A 55 6.94 5.55 15.60
C GLY A 55 7.55 5.51 14.21
N ILE A 56 7.13 4.57 13.35
CA ILE A 56 7.60 4.47 11.97
C ILE A 56 7.01 5.63 11.17
N THR A 57 7.86 6.39 10.50
CA THR A 57 7.41 7.48 9.63
C THR A 57 6.60 6.93 8.45
N PRO A 58 5.40 7.47 8.16
CA PRO A 58 4.55 7.03 7.04
C PRO A 58 5.29 6.85 5.71
N GLU A 59 6.22 7.76 5.39
CA GLU A 59 6.98 7.76 4.15
C GLU A 59 7.93 6.55 4.02
N SER A 60 8.17 5.81 5.11
CA SER A 60 8.97 4.57 5.13
C SER A 60 8.15 3.32 4.88
N ILE A 61 6.83 3.44 4.71
CA ILE A 61 5.92 2.31 4.52
C ILE A 61 5.36 2.32 3.09
N LEU A 62 5.61 1.24 2.36
CA LEU A 62 5.07 1.03 1.02
C LEU A 62 3.93 0.00 1.06
N THR A 63 2.72 0.43 0.70
CA THR A 63 1.55 -0.45 0.54
C THR A 63 1.32 -0.75 -0.93
N VAL A 64 1.44 -2.02 -1.31
CA VAL A 64 1.30 -2.47 -2.70
C VAL A 64 0.06 -3.34 -2.88
N THR A 65 -0.74 -3.05 -3.90
CA THR A 65 -1.91 -3.86 -4.29
C THR A 65 -1.90 -4.19 -5.78
N TYR A 66 -2.86 -5.01 -6.25
CA TYR A 66 -2.97 -5.35 -7.67
C TYR A 66 -3.75 -4.31 -8.48
N THR A 67 -4.78 -3.68 -7.91
CA THR A 67 -5.71 -2.81 -8.63
C THR A 67 -5.72 -1.39 -8.07
N VAL A 68 -5.97 -0.41 -8.93
CA VAL A 68 -6.14 0.99 -8.51
C VAL A 68 -7.31 1.13 -7.52
N ALA A 69 -8.39 0.36 -7.73
CA ALA A 69 -9.52 0.33 -6.81
C ALA A 69 -9.13 -0.15 -5.39
N ALA A 70 -8.31 -1.20 -5.28
CA ALA A 70 -7.84 -1.69 -3.99
C ALA A 70 -6.90 -0.69 -3.30
N THR A 71 -5.99 -0.05 -4.06
CA THR A 71 -5.15 1.05 -3.56
C THR A 71 -5.99 2.18 -2.98
N ASN A 72 -7.00 2.64 -3.73
CA ASN A 72 -7.87 3.75 -3.31
C ASN A 72 -8.76 3.36 -2.12
N ASP A 73 -9.26 2.13 -2.06
CA ASP A 73 -10.03 1.62 -0.93
C ASP A 73 -9.18 1.56 0.35
N MET A 74 -7.95 1.04 0.27
CA MET A 74 -7.04 0.99 1.42
C MET A 74 -6.67 2.39 1.91
N ARG A 75 -6.33 3.32 1.01
CA ARG A 75 -6.04 4.73 1.37
C ARG A 75 -7.23 5.36 2.08
N ARG A 76 -8.44 5.22 1.53
CA ARG A 76 -9.67 5.78 2.09
C ARG A 76 -9.99 5.22 3.47
N ARG A 77 -9.85 3.90 3.66
CA ARG A 77 -10.05 3.26 4.96
C ARG A 77 -9.04 3.75 5.99
N PHE A 78 -7.76 3.86 5.59
CA PHE A 78 -6.73 4.42 6.46
C PHE A 78 -7.06 5.86 6.84
N ALA A 79 -7.37 6.72 5.87
CA ALA A 79 -7.74 8.12 6.12
C ALA A 79 -8.97 8.26 7.02
N GLY A 80 -10.00 7.42 6.82
CA GLY A 80 -11.20 7.43 7.66
C GLY A 80 -10.93 7.01 9.11
N MET A 81 -9.89 6.20 9.36
CA MET A 81 -9.52 5.76 10.70
C MET A 81 -8.49 6.67 11.39
N PHE A 82 -7.52 7.19 10.64
CA PHE A 82 -6.33 7.84 11.18
C PHE A 82 -6.13 9.29 10.71
N GLY A 83 -6.97 9.76 9.78
CA GLY A 83 -6.93 11.11 9.24
C GLY A 83 -6.25 11.21 7.87
N GLU A 84 -6.62 12.25 7.12
CA GLU A 84 -6.14 12.48 5.76
C GLU A 84 -4.64 12.82 5.72
N ALA A 85 -4.15 13.57 6.71
CA ALA A 85 -2.76 14.04 6.75
C ALA A 85 -1.74 12.89 6.71
N ASP A 86 -1.96 11.82 7.48
CA ASP A 86 -1.07 10.66 7.46
C ASP A 86 -1.35 9.74 6.25
N ALA A 87 -2.59 9.73 5.74
CA ALA A 87 -2.93 8.98 4.53
C ALA A 87 -2.25 9.53 3.27
N GLU A 88 -2.04 10.84 3.19
CA GLU A 88 -1.30 11.50 2.09
C GLU A 88 0.20 11.19 2.12
N ARG A 89 0.75 10.98 3.32
CA ARG A 89 2.18 10.68 3.53
C ARG A 89 2.52 9.21 3.25
N LEU A 90 1.56 8.31 3.42
CA LEU A 90 1.70 6.89 3.10
C LEU A 90 1.74 6.64 1.58
N GLU A 91 2.61 5.73 1.15
CA GLU A 91 2.69 5.34 -0.25
C GLU A 91 1.77 4.15 -0.56
N PHE A 92 0.58 4.44 -1.10
CA PHE A 92 -0.33 3.43 -1.65
C PHE A 92 -0.15 3.32 -3.17
N ARG A 93 0.27 2.15 -3.67
CA ARG A 93 0.48 1.91 -5.10
C ARG A 93 -0.02 0.57 -5.58
N THR A 94 -0.23 0.46 -6.89
CA THR A 94 -0.29 -0.84 -7.54
C THR A 94 1.11 -1.37 -7.82
N ILE A 95 1.26 -2.67 -8.08
CA ILE A 95 2.53 -3.27 -8.53
C ILE A 95 3.08 -2.52 -9.75
N ASN A 96 2.24 -2.29 -10.77
CA ASN A 96 2.67 -1.55 -11.96
C ASN A 96 3.03 -0.09 -11.65
N GLY A 97 2.29 0.54 -10.73
CA GLY A 97 2.56 1.92 -10.31
C GLY A 97 3.89 2.08 -9.59
N ILE A 98 4.33 1.10 -8.80
CA ILE A 98 5.67 1.13 -8.20
C ILE A 98 6.75 0.80 -9.24
N SER A 99 6.53 -0.18 -10.12
CA SER A 99 7.46 -0.51 -11.21
C SER A 99 7.75 0.70 -12.10
N GLN A 100 6.71 1.45 -12.48
CA GLN A 100 6.86 2.67 -13.27
C GLN A 100 7.68 3.74 -12.51
N LYS A 101 7.42 3.94 -11.21
CA LYS A 101 8.18 4.89 -10.37
C LYS A 101 9.66 4.52 -10.31
N VAL A 102 9.97 3.23 -10.16
CA VAL A 102 11.35 2.71 -10.16
C VAL A 102 12.04 2.95 -11.51
N LEU A 103 11.36 2.62 -12.62
CA LEU A 103 11.91 2.86 -13.96
C LEU A 103 12.19 4.33 -14.23
N GLN A 104 11.26 5.22 -13.86
CA GLN A 104 11.44 6.66 -13.98
C GLN A 104 12.64 7.15 -13.16
N TYR A 105 12.74 6.71 -11.90
CA TYR A 105 13.85 7.08 -11.03
C TYR A 105 15.21 6.72 -11.65
N PHE A 106 15.37 5.49 -12.16
CA PHE A 106 16.61 5.06 -12.79
C PHE A 106 16.88 5.73 -14.15
N ALA A 107 15.84 6.03 -14.93
CA ALA A 107 15.99 6.80 -16.16
C ALA A 107 16.59 8.18 -15.86
N TYR A 108 16.02 8.92 -14.89
CA TYR A 108 16.55 10.21 -14.46
C TYR A 108 17.99 10.10 -13.92
N ARG A 109 18.28 9.10 -13.08
CA ARG A 109 19.62 8.87 -12.52
C ARG A 109 20.68 8.54 -13.58
N THR A 110 20.28 7.98 -14.72
CA THR A 110 21.20 7.58 -15.82
C THR A 110 21.19 8.55 -16.99
N GLY A 111 20.51 9.70 -16.88
CA GLY A 111 20.39 10.68 -17.97
C GLY A 111 19.57 10.18 -19.16
N LYS A 112 18.76 9.12 -18.99
CA LYS A 112 17.88 8.59 -20.02
C LYS A 112 16.50 9.22 -19.91
N THR A 113 15.81 9.35 -21.04
CA THR A 113 14.40 9.72 -21.07
C THR A 113 13.56 8.59 -20.46
N PRO A 114 12.69 8.87 -19.48
CA PRO A 114 11.79 7.84 -18.94
C PRO A 114 10.86 7.28 -20.00
N PHE A 115 10.66 5.96 -19.98
CA PHE A 115 9.68 5.31 -20.85
C PHE A 115 8.28 5.84 -20.57
N GLN A 116 7.53 6.13 -21.63
CA GLN A 116 6.11 6.39 -21.54
C GLN A 116 5.33 5.07 -21.57
N VAL A 117 4.31 4.97 -20.73
CA VAL A 117 3.39 3.85 -20.77
C VAL A 117 2.52 4.03 -22.00
N ALA A 118 2.66 3.13 -22.98
CA ALA A 118 1.81 3.14 -24.16
C ALA A 118 0.36 2.87 -23.76
N ASP A 119 -0.57 3.68 -24.28
CA ASP A 119 -1.98 3.36 -24.22
C ASP A 119 -2.33 2.21 -25.18
N LYS A 120 -3.62 1.87 -25.26
CA LYS A 120 -4.08 0.77 -26.12
C LYS A 120 -3.85 1.04 -27.61
N GLU A 121 -3.99 2.28 -28.04
CA GLU A 121 -3.85 2.68 -29.44
C GLU A 121 -2.38 2.64 -29.86
N ALA A 122 -1.50 3.24 -29.05
CA ALA A 122 -0.05 3.19 -29.23
C ALA A 122 0.47 1.74 -29.19
N SER A 123 -0.03 0.92 -28.26
CA SER A 123 0.34 -0.51 -28.19
C SER A 123 -0.06 -1.29 -29.44
N ALA A 124 -1.23 -0.98 -30.03
CA ALA A 124 -1.68 -1.62 -31.26
C ALA A 124 -0.81 -1.22 -32.46
N ALA A 125 -0.47 0.07 -32.57
CA ALA A 125 0.41 0.58 -33.62
C ALA A 125 1.82 -0.04 -33.56
N VAL A 126 2.41 -0.14 -32.35
CA VAL A 126 3.73 -0.78 -32.15
C VAL A 126 3.70 -2.25 -32.54
N LYS A 127 2.66 -3.00 -32.15
CA LYS A 127 2.52 -4.42 -32.52
C LYS A 127 2.44 -4.62 -34.03
N GLN A 128 1.72 -3.77 -34.75
CA GLN A 128 1.63 -3.86 -36.21
C GLN A 128 2.96 -3.55 -36.92
N SER A 129 3.80 -2.70 -36.31
CA SER A 129 5.12 -2.37 -36.85
C SER A 129 6.19 -3.42 -36.53
N PHE A 130 6.03 -4.20 -35.45
CA PHE A 130 7.03 -5.18 -34.99
C PHE A 130 7.02 -6.51 -35.77
N TRP A 131 5.93 -6.82 -36.47
CA TRP A 131 5.75 -8.05 -37.25
C TRP A 131 5.74 -7.83 -38.76
N LYS A 132 6.20 -6.66 -39.23
CA LYS A 132 6.55 -6.41 -40.63
C LYS A 132 8.04 -6.58 -40.82
#